data_AF-A0A7M1QXI3-F1
#
_entry.id   AF-A0A7M1QXI3-F1
#
_cell.length_a   1.000
_cell.length_b   1.000
_cell.length_c   1.000
_cell.angle_alpha   90.00
_cell.angle_beta   90.00
_cell.angle_gamma   90.00
#
_symmetry.space_group_name_H-M   'P 1'
#
loop_
_entity.id
_entity.type
_entity.pdbx_description
1 polymer ?
#
loop_
_entity_poly.entity_id
_entity_poly.type
_entity_poly.pdbx_seq_one_letter_code
_entity_poly.pdbx_strand_id
1 'polypeptide(L)'
;MKVLLRIATTAGPAIYSIVRTYGPQIRKVMNDNPELYEAFKGRVSALAGAGKSKRGTAALKSRIGVLREQTTYLYGTANNTSVAERATAWRKELDTIENALPIVDSMNGKSRKEKLTEFEGRIDDLAAKVLALTLKDEIEDAEIVDED
;
A
#
# COMPACT_ATOMS: atom_id res chain seq x y z
N MET A 1 -16.82 8.27 -0.44
CA MET A 1 -15.94 8.46 -1.65
C MET A 1 -15.06 9.73 -1.68
N LYS A 2 -15.59 10.97 -1.61
CA LYS A 2 -14.76 12.20 -1.74
C LYS A 2 -13.59 12.27 -0.74
N VAL A 3 -13.85 11.88 0.50
CA VAL A 3 -12.84 11.81 1.58
C VAL A 3 -11.71 10.84 1.21
N LEU A 4 -12.06 9.64 0.75
CA LEU A 4 -11.10 8.61 0.36
C LEU A 4 -10.20 9.07 -0.80
N LEU A 5 -10.75 9.73 -1.83
CA LEU A 5 -9.94 10.30 -2.92
C LEU A 5 -8.94 11.34 -2.40
N ARG A 6 -9.35 12.21 -1.46
CA ARG A 6 -8.47 13.21 -0.85
C ARG A 6 -7.33 12.56 -0.06
N ILE A 7 -7.62 11.49 0.67
CA ILE A 7 -6.60 10.73 1.41
C ILE A 7 -5.65 10.06 0.40
N ALA A 8 -6.18 9.45 -0.66
CA ALA A 8 -5.40 8.81 -1.71
C ALA A 8 -4.45 9.79 -2.41
N THR A 9 -4.89 11.03 -2.69
CA THR A 9 -4.01 12.08 -3.21
C THR A 9 -2.84 12.38 -2.28
N THR A 10 -3.05 12.29 -0.95
CA THR A 10 -1.98 12.48 0.04
C THR A 10 -1.03 11.27 0.08
N ALA A 11 -1.54 10.07 -0.15
CA ALA A 11 -0.73 8.83 -0.20
C ALA A 11 0.14 8.74 -1.46
N GLY A 12 -0.22 9.44 -2.54
CA GLY A 12 0.57 9.54 -3.76
C GLY A 12 -0.24 9.25 -5.03
N PRO A 13 0.31 9.58 -6.22
CA PRO A 13 -0.41 9.46 -7.50
C PRO A 13 -0.77 8.01 -7.85
N ALA A 14 0.08 7.04 -7.52
CA ALA A 14 -0.19 5.63 -7.76
C ALA A 14 -1.41 5.14 -6.95
N ILE A 15 -1.46 5.49 -5.66
CA ILE A 15 -2.60 5.17 -4.78
C ILE A 15 -3.88 5.85 -5.24
N TYR A 16 -3.81 7.13 -5.61
CA TYR A 16 -4.94 7.84 -6.19
C TYR A 16 -5.48 7.14 -7.45
N SER A 17 -4.58 6.68 -8.33
CA SER A 17 -4.95 5.93 -9.53
C SER A 17 -5.72 4.65 -9.18
N ILE A 18 -5.23 3.84 -8.23
CA ILE A 18 -5.93 2.63 -7.77
C ILE A 18 -7.31 2.96 -7.21
N VAL A 19 -7.41 3.91 -6.28
CA VAL A 19 -8.69 4.30 -5.67
C VAL A 19 -9.68 4.82 -6.70
N ARG A 20 -9.20 5.51 -7.74
CA ARG A 20 -10.04 5.98 -8.84
C ARG A 20 -10.51 4.83 -9.74
N THR A 21 -9.60 3.93 -10.11
CA THR A 21 -9.87 2.78 -10.99
C THR A 21 -10.91 1.85 -10.37
N TYR A 22 -10.77 1.52 -9.08
CA TYR A 22 -11.71 0.69 -8.33
C TYR A 22 -12.87 1.48 -7.72
N GLY A 23 -13.05 2.74 -8.10
CA GLY A 23 -14.03 3.66 -7.52
C GLY A 23 -15.47 3.12 -7.49
N PRO A 24 -16.00 2.53 -8.58
CA PRO A 24 -17.32 1.90 -8.59
C PRO A 24 -17.45 0.75 -7.57
N GLN A 25 -16.47 -0.16 -7.54
CA GLN A 25 -16.49 -1.32 -6.64
C GLN A 25 -16.35 -0.89 -5.18
N ILE A 26 -15.47 0.07 -4.90
CA ILE A 26 -15.33 0.65 -3.55
C ILE A 26 -16.65 1.30 -3.10
N ARG A 27 -17.43 1.91 -4.01
CA ARG A 27 -18.75 2.44 -3.66
C ARG A 27 -19.77 1.34 -3.36
N LYS A 28 -19.71 0.21 -4.08
CA LYS A 28 -20.52 -0.97 -3.79
C LYS A 28 -20.19 -1.48 -2.38
N VAL A 29 -18.92 -1.76 -2.10
CA VAL A 29 -18.44 -2.16 -0.76
C VAL A 29 -18.85 -1.16 0.33
N MET A 30 -18.78 0.15 0.08
CA MET A 30 -19.20 1.17 1.05
C MET A 30 -20.67 1.06 1.46
N ASN A 31 -21.53 0.56 0.58
CA ASN A 31 -22.95 0.37 0.88
C ASN A 31 -23.22 -1.03 1.46
N ASP A 32 -22.61 -2.04 0.88
CA ASP A 32 -22.93 -3.45 1.13
C ASP A 32 -22.16 -4.00 2.35
N ASN A 33 -20.93 -3.51 2.55
CA ASN A 33 -20.08 -3.87 3.69
C ASN A 33 -19.29 -2.65 4.22
N PRO A 34 -19.94 -1.80 5.05
CA PRO A 34 -19.31 -0.59 5.58
C PRO A 34 -18.06 -0.84 6.44
N GLU A 35 -17.98 -1.98 7.11
CA GLU A 35 -16.81 -2.35 7.92
C GLU A 35 -15.59 -2.58 7.04
N LEU A 36 -15.76 -3.31 5.93
CA LEU A 36 -14.72 -3.53 4.92
C LEU A 36 -14.27 -2.20 4.29
N TYR A 37 -15.21 -1.29 4.02
CA TYR A 37 -14.88 0.04 3.54
C TYR A 37 -14.04 0.85 4.54
N GLU A 38 -14.37 0.82 5.83
CA GLU A 38 -13.60 1.53 6.85
C GLU A 38 -12.22 0.89 7.07
N ALA A 39 -12.09 -0.44 6.98
CA ALA A 39 -10.80 -1.13 6.97
C ALA A 39 -9.94 -0.66 5.79
N PHE A 40 -10.52 -0.64 4.57
CA PHE A 40 -9.84 -0.15 3.37
C PHE A 40 -9.40 1.31 3.51
N LYS A 41 -10.30 2.20 3.95
CA LYS A 41 -10.00 3.62 4.19
C LYS A 41 -8.92 3.79 5.26
N GLY A 42 -8.89 2.93 6.28
CA GLY A 42 -7.83 2.85 7.28
C GLY A 42 -6.47 2.56 6.65
N ARG A 43 -6.38 1.55 5.77
CA ARG A 43 -5.13 1.21 5.06
C ARG A 43 -4.61 2.36 4.19
N VAL A 44 -5.49 3.02 3.43
CA VAL A 44 -5.12 4.19 2.62
C VAL A 44 -4.69 5.37 3.50
N SER A 45 -5.34 5.56 4.65
CA SER A 45 -4.98 6.60 5.62
C SER A 45 -3.62 6.35 6.27
N ALA A 46 -3.32 5.09 6.60
CA ALA A 46 -2.01 4.69 7.14
C ALA A 46 -0.89 5.01 6.14
N LEU A 47 -1.09 4.70 4.85
CA LEU A 47 -0.14 5.05 3.79
C LEU A 47 0.03 6.57 3.63
N ALA A 48 -1.06 7.33 3.66
CA ALA A 48 -1.03 8.79 3.58
C ALA A 48 -0.35 9.46 4.79
N GLY A 49 -0.46 8.86 5.98
CA GLY A 49 0.14 9.36 7.21
C GLY A 49 1.60 8.94 7.39
N ALA A 50 2.02 7.83 6.78
CA ALA A 50 3.33 7.24 6.99
C ALA A 50 4.46 8.18 6.56
N GLY A 51 5.32 8.55 7.52
CA GLY A 51 6.48 9.39 7.24
C GLY A 51 6.17 10.88 7.05
N LYS A 52 4.92 11.34 7.20
CA LYS A 52 4.52 12.74 6.98
C LYS A 52 5.27 13.77 7.83
N SER A 53 5.67 13.40 9.05
CA SER A 53 6.48 14.22 9.97
C SER A 53 7.98 13.96 9.89
N LYS A 54 8.42 13.07 9.01
CA LYS A 54 9.81 12.63 8.86
C LYS A 54 10.36 13.03 7.49
N ARG A 55 11.66 12.88 7.27
CA ARG A 55 12.34 13.18 6.00
C ARG A 55 13.33 12.09 5.65
N GLY A 56 13.68 11.99 4.36
CA GLY A 56 14.69 11.06 3.85
C GLY A 56 14.41 9.60 4.24
N THR A 57 15.46 8.89 4.64
CA THR A 57 15.39 7.46 5.01
C THR A 57 14.41 7.18 6.16
N ALA A 58 14.25 8.10 7.12
CA ALA A 58 13.30 7.95 8.22
C ALA A 58 11.83 7.99 7.76
N ALA A 59 11.53 8.78 6.72
CA ALA A 59 10.21 8.77 6.08
C ALA A 59 9.97 7.44 5.37
N LEU A 60 10.94 6.99 4.56
CA LEU A 60 10.85 5.71 3.83
C LEU A 60 10.68 4.53 4.77
N LYS A 61 11.47 4.45 5.85
CA LYS A 61 11.35 3.39 6.87
C LYS A 61 9.94 3.32 7.48
N SER A 62 9.30 4.47 7.68
CA SER A 62 7.92 4.50 8.22
C SER A 62 6.91 3.96 7.21
N ARG A 63 7.08 4.29 5.92
CA ARG A 63 6.23 3.77 4.83
C ARG A 63 6.42 2.27 4.65
N ILE A 64 7.66 1.79 4.71
CA ILE A 64 7.99 0.36 4.68
C ILE A 64 7.31 -0.39 5.82
N GLY A 65 7.31 0.16 7.05
CA GLY A 65 6.61 -0.42 8.20
C GLY A 65 5.13 -0.67 7.93
N VAL A 66 4.41 0.34 7.45
CA VAL A 66 2.98 0.22 7.09
C VAL A 66 2.77 -0.82 5.99
N LEU A 67 3.61 -0.85 4.95
CA LEU A 67 3.49 -1.83 3.88
C LEU A 67 3.81 -3.26 4.32
N ARG A 68 4.72 -3.44 5.28
CA ARG A 68 4.95 -4.76 5.89
C ARG A 68 3.73 -5.28 6.64
N GLU A 69 3.05 -4.42 7.39
CA GLU A 69 1.81 -4.80 8.07
C GLU A 69 0.74 -5.21 7.06
N GLN A 70 0.54 -4.41 6.01
CA GLN A 70 -0.44 -4.69 4.96
C GLN A 70 -0.12 -5.97 4.16
N THR A 71 1.15 -6.20 3.82
CA THR A 71 1.56 -7.46 3.16
C THR A 71 1.46 -8.67 4.07
N THR A 72 1.67 -8.51 5.38
CA THR A 72 1.46 -9.59 6.36
C THR A 72 0.00 -9.96 6.46
N TYR A 73 -0.89 -8.95 6.50
CA TYR A 73 -2.33 -9.17 6.47
C TYR A 73 -2.74 -9.94 5.21
N LEU A 74 -2.33 -9.47 4.03
CA LEU A 74 -2.66 -10.09 2.76
C LEU A 74 -2.13 -11.54 2.65
N TYR A 75 -0.96 -11.81 3.22
CA TYR A 75 -0.45 -13.18 3.31
C TYR A 75 -1.32 -14.05 4.23
N GLY A 76 -1.73 -13.52 5.39
CA GLY A 76 -2.55 -14.22 6.37
C GLY A 76 -3.98 -14.49 5.91
N THR A 77 -4.51 -13.69 4.99
CA THR A 77 -5.85 -13.86 4.41
C THR A 77 -5.83 -14.53 3.05
N ALA A 78 -4.66 -14.89 2.52
CA ALA A 78 -4.55 -15.44 1.18
C ALA A 78 -5.37 -16.74 1.01
N ASN A 79 -6.39 -16.69 0.17
CA ASN A 79 -7.21 -17.85 -0.22
C ASN A 79 -6.54 -18.74 -1.28
N ASN A 80 -5.44 -18.29 -1.89
CA ASN A 80 -4.69 -19.02 -2.91
C ASN A 80 -3.17 -18.77 -2.86
N THR A 81 -2.41 -19.71 -3.41
CA THR A 81 -0.94 -19.68 -3.43
C THR A 81 -0.37 -18.45 -4.13
N SER A 82 -1.04 -17.96 -5.19
CA SER A 82 -0.56 -16.81 -5.97
C SER A 82 -0.52 -15.53 -5.12
N VAL A 83 -1.53 -15.31 -4.28
CA VAL A 83 -1.58 -14.16 -3.34
C VAL A 83 -0.47 -14.27 -2.30
N ALA A 84 -0.28 -15.45 -1.70
CA ALA A 84 0.76 -15.69 -0.71
C ALA A 84 2.18 -15.50 -1.27
N GLU A 85 2.44 -15.97 -2.50
CA GLU A 85 3.71 -15.78 -3.19
C GLU A 85 3.99 -14.31 -3.47
N ARG A 86 3.00 -13.55 -3.96
CA ARG A 86 3.13 -12.11 -4.21
C ARG A 86 3.41 -11.34 -2.93
N ALA A 87 2.67 -11.61 -1.86
CA ALA A 87 2.88 -10.98 -0.56
C ALA A 87 4.29 -11.24 -0.01
N THR A 88 4.78 -12.48 -0.16
CA THR A 88 6.15 -12.87 0.22
C THR A 88 7.20 -12.12 -0.60
N ALA A 89 7.02 -12.04 -1.92
CA ALA A 89 7.93 -11.33 -2.81
C ALA A 89 8.00 -9.83 -2.48
N TRP A 90 6.85 -9.19 -2.24
CA TRP A 90 6.79 -7.78 -1.85
C TRP A 90 7.45 -7.53 -0.50
N ARG A 91 7.25 -8.43 0.48
CA ARG A 91 7.93 -8.33 1.77
C ARG A 91 9.45 -8.37 1.60
N LYS A 92 9.97 -9.30 0.78
CA LYS A 92 11.40 -9.38 0.49
C LYS A 92 11.93 -8.12 -0.19
N GLU A 93 11.15 -7.52 -1.08
CA GLU A 93 11.51 -6.26 -1.72
C GLU A 93 11.58 -5.10 -0.70
N LEU A 94 10.59 -4.99 0.18
CA LEU A 94 10.57 -4.02 1.28
C LEU A 94 11.80 -4.18 2.20
N ASP A 95 12.15 -5.43 2.54
CA ASP A 95 13.33 -5.74 3.35
C ASP A 95 14.62 -5.33 2.64
N THR A 96 14.71 -5.57 1.34
CA THR A 96 15.87 -5.16 0.54
C THR A 96 16.04 -3.64 0.53
N ILE A 97 14.94 -2.89 0.38
CA ILE A 97 14.97 -1.43 0.41
C ILE A 97 15.36 -0.94 1.80
N GLU A 98 14.76 -1.48 2.87
CA GLU A 98 15.09 -1.06 4.24
C GLU A 98 16.56 -1.29 4.58
N ASN A 99 17.10 -2.45 4.23
CA ASN A 99 18.50 -2.81 4.47
C ASN A 99 19.49 -1.91 3.71
N ALA A 100 19.05 -1.29 2.61
CA ALA A 100 19.86 -0.34 1.86
C ALA A 100 19.82 1.09 2.45
N LEU A 101 18.86 1.44 3.31
CA LEU A 101 18.72 2.80 3.86
C LEU A 101 19.97 3.30 4.60
N PRO A 102 20.67 2.51 5.45
CA PRO A 102 21.89 2.96 6.10
C PRO A 102 23.01 3.33 5.12
N ILE A 103 23.08 2.64 3.98
CA ILE A 103 24.04 2.94 2.92
C ILE A 103 23.66 4.26 2.24
N VAL A 104 22.37 4.48 1.98
CA VAL A 104 21.89 5.77 1.46
C VAL A 104 22.24 6.92 2.41
N ASP A 105 22.18 6.69 3.72
CA ASP A 105 22.54 7.68 4.74
C ASP A 105 24.04 7.98 4.83
N SER A 106 24.91 7.19 4.23
CA SER A 106 26.35 7.49 4.11
C SER A 106 26.73 8.12 2.77
N MET A 107 25.82 8.14 1.79
CA MET A 107 26.07 8.74 0.47
C MET A 107 26.18 10.26 0.52
N ASN A 108 26.91 10.82 -0.46
CA ASN A 108 26.95 12.24 -0.75
C ASN A 108 25.54 12.77 -1.16
N GLY A 109 25.32 14.07 -1.05
CA GLY A 109 23.97 14.66 -1.20
C GLY A 109 23.29 14.39 -2.54
N LYS A 110 24.05 14.36 -3.65
CA LYS A 110 23.47 14.10 -4.99
C LYS A 110 23.05 12.64 -5.13
N SER A 111 23.98 11.71 -4.88
CA SER A 111 23.69 10.27 -4.96
C SER A 111 22.63 9.84 -3.95
N ARG A 112 22.63 10.42 -2.74
CA ARG A 112 21.59 10.21 -1.74
C ARG A 112 20.22 10.61 -2.27
N LYS A 113 20.08 11.80 -2.83
CA LYS A 113 18.80 12.30 -3.36
C LYS A 113 18.28 11.40 -4.48
N GLU A 114 19.15 11.04 -5.43
CA GLU A 114 18.79 10.13 -6.54
C GLU A 114 18.29 8.78 -6.01
N LYS A 115 19.01 8.20 -5.04
CA LYS A 115 18.64 6.90 -4.46
C LYS A 115 17.36 6.96 -3.61
N LEU A 116 17.14 8.05 -2.88
CA LEU A 116 15.89 8.28 -2.17
C LEU A 116 14.71 8.35 -3.13
N THR A 117 14.81 9.11 -4.22
CA THR A 117 13.74 9.20 -5.22
C THR A 117 13.47 7.85 -5.90
N GLU A 118 14.52 7.05 -6.19
CA GLU A 118 14.36 5.68 -6.68
C GLU A 118 13.57 4.81 -5.69
N PHE A 119 13.93 4.84 -4.40
CA PHE A 119 13.26 4.06 -3.38
C PHE A 119 11.83 4.55 -3.10
N GLU A 120 11.59 5.85 -3.15
CA GLU A 120 10.25 6.43 -3.09
C GLU A 120 9.36 5.87 -4.20
N GLY A 121 9.85 5.88 -5.46
CA GLY A 121 9.10 5.34 -6.60
C GLY A 121 8.80 3.84 -6.46
N ARG A 122 9.75 3.04 -5.97
CA ARG A 122 9.54 1.60 -5.72
C ARG A 122 8.54 1.35 -4.60
N ILE A 123 8.60 2.12 -3.52
CA ILE A 123 7.64 2.03 -2.40
C ILE A 123 6.24 2.44 -2.87
N ASP A 124 6.12 3.48 -3.71
CA ASP A 124 4.84 3.90 -4.30
C ASP A 124 4.21 2.79 -5.16
N ASP A 125 5.02 2.14 -6.00
CA ASP A 125 4.58 1.03 -6.84
C ASP A 125 4.15 -0.19 -6.00
N LEU A 126 4.95 -0.58 -4.99
CA LEU A 126 4.57 -1.64 -4.05
C LEU A 126 3.26 -1.31 -3.33
N ALA A 127 3.10 -0.07 -2.86
CA ALA A 127 1.89 0.37 -2.18
C ALA A 127 0.65 0.25 -3.10
N ALA A 128 0.78 0.64 -4.36
CA ALA A 128 -0.29 0.49 -5.33
C ALA A 128 -0.63 -0.97 -5.62
N LYS A 129 0.37 -1.83 -5.79
CA LYS A 129 0.19 -3.28 -6.01
C LYS A 129 -0.49 -3.97 -4.84
N VAL A 130 -0.04 -3.68 -3.60
CA VAL A 130 -0.63 -4.21 -2.37
C VAL A 130 -2.09 -3.77 -2.25
N LEU A 131 -2.36 -2.48 -2.46
CA LEU A 131 -3.71 -1.95 -2.38
C LEU A 131 -4.65 -2.55 -3.42
N ALA A 132 -4.18 -2.67 -4.66
CA ALA A 132 -4.96 -3.23 -5.76
C ALA A 132 -5.28 -4.70 -5.53
N LEU A 133 -4.32 -5.50 -5.05
CA LEU A 133 -4.55 -6.91 -4.77
C LEU A 133 -5.47 -7.10 -3.58
N THR A 134 -5.31 -6.30 -2.51
CA THR A 134 -6.21 -6.34 -1.35
C THR A 134 -7.65 -6.02 -1.76
N LEU A 135 -7.85 -4.97 -2.56
CA LEU A 135 -9.18 -4.62 -3.06
C LEU A 135 -9.77 -5.74 -3.91
N LYS A 136 -8.96 -6.30 -4.81
CA LYS A 136 -9.42 -7.36 -5.70
C LYS A 136 -9.90 -8.58 -4.89
N ASP A 137 -9.08 -9.04 -3.95
CA ASP A 137 -9.37 -10.19 -3.08
C ASP A 137 -10.63 -9.95 -2.24
N GLU A 138 -10.72 -8.78 -1.58
CA GLU A 138 -11.86 -8.42 -0.74
C GLU A 138 -13.17 -8.23 -1.53
N ILE A 139 -13.09 -7.78 -2.79
CA ILE A 139 -14.28 -7.67 -3.67
C ILE A 139 -14.70 -9.06 -4.16
N GLU A 140 -13.75 -9.89 -4.60
CA GLU A 140 -14.04 -11.26 -5.05
C GLU A 140 -14.70 -12.06 -3.92
N ASP A 141 -14.17 -11.99 -2.69
CA ASP A 141 -14.76 -12.64 -1.53
C ASP A 141 -16.18 -12.12 -1.22
N ALA A 142 -16.43 -10.81 -1.35
CA ALA A 142 -17.74 -10.23 -1.10
C ALA A 142 -18.79 -10.64 -2.16
N GLU A 143 -18.40 -10.80 -3.43
CA GLU A 143 -19.30 -11.25 -4.48
C GLU A 143 -19.68 -12.73 -4.35
N ILE A 144 -18.78 -13.57 -3.80
CA ILE A 144 -19.04 -15.00 -3.59
C ILE A 144 -20.07 -15.23 -2.46
N VAL A 145 -20.09 -14.38 -1.43
CA VAL A 145 -21.03 -14.53 -0.29
C VAL A 145 -22.47 -14.16 -0.66
N ASP A 146 -22.69 -13.35 -1.70
CA ASP A 146 -24.02 -12.94 -2.16
C ASP A 146 -24.74 -13.98 -3.05
N GLU A 147 -24.06 -15.07 -3.46
CA GLU A 147 -24.61 -16.09 -4.38
C GLU A 147 -25.22 -17.33 -3.70
N ASP A 148 -25.30 -17.36 -2.36
CA ASP A 148 -25.94 -18.43 -1.55
C ASP A 148 -27.28 -18.00 -0.91
#